data_AF-A0A7S2H5I2-F1
#
_entry.id   AF-A0A7S2H5I2-F1
#
_cell.length_a   1.000
_cell.length_b   1.000
_cell.length_c   1.000
_cell.angle_alpha   90.00
_cell.angle_beta   90.00
_cell.angle_gamma   90.00
#
_symmetry.space_group_name_H-M   'P 1'
#
loop_
_entity.id
_entity.type
_entity.pdbx_description
1 polymer ?
#
loop_
_entity_poly.entity_id
_entity_poly.type
_entity_poly.pdbx_seq_one_letter_code
_entity_poly.pdbx_strand_id
1 'polypeptide(L)'
;VSELLTELHHMNNPTENIVPIKCSMKALNIIFDMREQFDPKVYGIVIQALVEEPGPLPTLFMRTVIQVVKQMPRLQDFIVTQILPRLVRQEVWGDENMWKGLLIVLQHTFASQSGGAAHVLAMLPSSQLEDVLVQHPEWKAQLREYLARQP
;
A
#
# COMPACT_ATOMS: atom_id res chain seq x y z
N VAL A 1 3.20 -16.22 -12.92
CA VAL A 1 2.58 -14.87 -12.78
C VAL A 1 3.13 -14.14 -11.58
N SER A 2 3.21 -14.76 -10.40
CA SER A 2 3.93 -14.20 -9.24
C SER A 2 5.35 -13.77 -9.61
N GLU A 3 6.15 -14.68 -10.17
CA GLU A 3 7.52 -14.40 -10.61
C GLU A 3 7.59 -13.24 -11.62
N LEU A 4 6.76 -13.27 -12.67
CA LEU A 4 6.67 -12.17 -13.64
C LEU A 4 6.34 -10.82 -12.97
N LEU A 5 5.37 -10.80 -12.04
CA LEU A 5 4.99 -9.58 -11.32
C LEU A 5 6.14 -9.09 -10.44
N THR A 6 6.83 -9.99 -9.73
CA THR A 6 8.01 -9.67 -8.91
C THR A 6 9.13 -9.09 -9.77
N GLU A 7 9.52 -9.77 -10.85
CA GLU A 7 10.58 -9.31 -11.75
C GLU A 7 10.25 -7.95 -12.41
N LEU A 8 8.98 -7.71 -12.76
CA LEU A 8 8.54 -6.41 -13.26
C LEU A 8 8.82 -5.27 -12.27
N HIS A 9 8.72 -5.52 -10.96
CA HIS A 9 9.05 -4.53 -9.94
C HIS A 9 10.56 -4.39 -9.78
N HIS A 10 11.31 -5.49 -9.81
CA HIS A 10 12.77 -5.46 -9.70
C HIS A 10 13.44 -4.70 -10.86
N MET A 11 12.87 -4.75 -12.08
CA MET A 11 13.36 -3.95 -13.21
C MET A 11 13.28 -2.42 -13.00
N ASN A 12 12.51 -1.95 -12.00
CA ASN A 12 12.42 -0.55 -11.60
C ASN A 12 12.81 -0.36 -10.12
N ASN A 13 13.76 -1.15 -9.63
CA ASN A 13 14.40 -0.89 -8.36
C ASN A 13 15.05 0.52 -8.40
N PRO A 14 14.87 1.36 -7.37
CA PRO A 14 15.49 2.68 -7.30
C PRO A 14 17.02 2.68 -7.49
N THR A 15 17.72 1.60 -7.14
CA THR A 15 19.18 1.50 -7.31
C THR A 15 19.60 1.03 -8.70
N GLU A 16 18.75 0.25 -9.39
CA GLU A 16 19.04 -0.36 -10.68
C GLU A 16 17.79 -0.31 -11.58
N ASN A 17 17.64 0.79 -12.30
CA ASN A 17 16.53 1.00 -13.22
C ASN A 17 16.91 0.52 -14.63
N ILE A 18 16.50 -0.70 -14.98
CA ILE A 18 16.91 -1.40 -16.20
C ILE A 18 16.02 -1.04 -17.39
N VAL A 19 14.75 -0.69 -17.13
CA VAL A 19 13.72 -0.46 -18.15
C VAL A 19 12.97 0.84 -17.87
N PRO A 20 12.62 1.67 -18.89
CA PRO A 20 11.81 2.85 -18.67
C PRO A 20 10.52 2.52 -17.91
N ILE A 21 10.23 3.26 -16.83
CA ILE A 21 9.09 2.98 -15.93
C ILE A 21 7.75 2.86 -16.66
N LYS A 22 7.57 3.63 -17.75
CA LYS A 22 6.37 3.60 -18.60
C LYS A 22 6.14 2.23 -19.24
N CYS A 23 7.20 1.47 -19.53
CA CYS A 23 7.09 0.13 -20.10
C CYS A 23 6.58 -0.86 -19.05
N SER A 24 7.17 -0.86 -17.85
CA SER A 24 6.71 -1.70 -16.74
C SER A 24 5.29 -1.36 -16.31
N MET A 25 4.91 -0.07 -16.28
CA MET A 25 3.52 0.34 -16.04
C MET A 25 2.54 -0.23 -17.06
N LYS A 26 2.91 -0.27 -18.35
CA LYS A 26 2.09 -0.89 -19.39
C LYS A 26 1.93 -2.40 -19.15
N ALA A 27 3.04 -3.09 -18.84
CA ALA A 27 3.01 -4.51 -18.54
C ALA A 27 2.14 -4.84 -17.31
N LEU A 28 2.28 -4.09 -16.22
CA LEU A 28 1.44 -4.23 -15.03
C LEU A 28 -0.04 -4.01 -15.36
N ASN A 29 -0.38 -2.98 -16.15
CA ASN A 29 -1.77 -2.74 -16.56
C ASN A 29 -2.35 -3.95 -17.31
N ILE A 30 -1.60 -4.54 -18.25
CA ILE A 30 -2.04 -5.75 -18.97
C ILE A 30 -2.29 -6.91 -17.99
N ILE A 31 -1.41 -7.10 -16.99
CA ILE A 31 -1.59 -8.15 -15.98
C ILE A 31 -2.86 -7.91 -15.14
N PHE A 32 -3.13 -6.66 -14.74
CA PHE A 32 -4.35 -6.30 -14.01
C PHE A 32 -5.62 -6.41 -14.85
N ASP A 33 -5.54 -6.18 -16.17
CA ASP A 33 -6.66 -6.41 -17.09
C ASP A 33 -6.97 -7.91 -17.23
N MET A 34 -5.96 -8.76 -17.07
CA MET A 34 -6.09 -10.22 -17.05
C MET A 34 -6.34 -10.79 -15.65
N ARG A 35 -6.63 -9.96 -14.63
CA ARG A 35 -6.70 -10.40 -13.22
C ARG A 35 -7.67 -11.56 -12.95
N GLU A 36 -8.71 -11.71 -13.75
CA GLU A 36 -9.70 -12.79 -13.63
C GLU A 36 -9.14 -14.17 -13.97
N GLN A 37 -7.97 -14.21 -14.64
CA GLN A 37 -7.27 -15.44 -15.00
C GLN A 37 -6.34 -15.95 -13.88
N PHE A 38 -6.18 -15.18 -12.80
CA PHE A 38 -5.23 -15.47 -11.72
C PHE A 38 -5.94 -15.47 -10.38
N ASP A 39 -5.48 -16.33 -9.44
CA ASP A 39 -5.94 -16.25 -8.06
C ASP A 39 -5.51 -14.89 -7.47
N PRO A 40 -6.43 -14.09 -6.90
CA PRO A 40 -6.09 -12.83 -6.24
C PRO A 40 -4.96 -12.96 -5.20
N LYS A 41 -4.83 -14.11 -4.54
CA LYS A 41 -3.75 -14.37 -3.57
C LYS A 41 -2.35 -14.17 -4.16
N VAL A 42 -2.16 -14.36 -5.47
CA VAL A 42 -0.89 -14.13 -6.16
C VAL A 42 -0.40 -12.71 -5.93
N TYR A 43 -1.28 -11.71 -6.00
CA TYR A 43 -0.92 -10.31 -5.76
C TYR A 43 -0.53 -10.07 -4.30
N GLY A 44 -1.25 -10.68 -3.36
CA GLY A 44 -0.91 -10.61 -1.93
C GLY A 44 0.48 -11.19 -1.64
N ILE A 45 0.81 -12.34 -2.22
CA ILE A 45 2.13 -12.98 -2.08
C ILE A 45 3.24 -12.07 -2.63
N VAL A 46 3.05 -11.48 -3.81
CA VAL A 46 4.04 -10.57 -4.42
C VAL A 46 4.22 -9.31 -3.56
N ILE A 47 3.13 -8.67 -3.12
CA ILE A 47 3.20 -7.48 -2.26
C ILE A 47 3.90 -7.79 -0.94
N GLN A 48 3.61 -8.94 -0.33
CA GLN A 48 4.27 -9.39 0.90
C GLN A 48 5.78 -9.53 0.69
N ALA A 49 6.19 -10.24 -0.36
CA ALA A 49 7.59 -10.46 -0.66
C ALA A 49 8.33 -9.13 -0.88
N LEU A 50 7.78 -8.24 -1.71
CA LEU A 50 8.41 -6.96 -2.04
C LEU A 50 8.55 -6.03 -0.83
N VAL A 51 7.61 -6.04 0.12
CA VAL A 51 7.71 -5.19 1.33
C VAL A 51 8.67 -5.76 2.37
N GLU A 52 8.94 -7.07 2.31
CA GLU A 52 9.87 -7.78 3.21
C GLU A 52 11.31 -7.79 2.68
N GLU A 53 11.50 -7.51 1.40
CA GLU A 53 12.82 -7.36 0.81
C GLU A 53 13.60 -6.20 1.48
N PRO A 54 14.90 -6.41 1.79
CA PRO A 54 15.72 -5.36 2.36
C PRO A 54 16.06 -4.30 1.30
N GLY A 55 16.07 -3.04 1.72
CA GLY A 55 16.44 -1.91 0.86
C GLY A 55 15.24 -1.04 0.47
N PRO A 56 15.41 -0.15 -0.53
CA PRO A 56 14.33 0.73 -0.97
C PRO A 56 13.24 -0.06 -1.71
N LEU A 57 11.98 0.27 -1.45
CA LEU A 57 10.84 -0.34 -2.13
C LEU A 57 10.89 -0.09 -3.63
N PRO A 58 10.46 -1.05 -4.48
CA PRO A 58 10.37 -0.85 -5.91
C PRO A 58 9.50 0.35 -6.26
N THR A 59 9.90 1.14 -7.27
CA THR A 59 9.24 2.40 -7.62
C THR A 59 7.73 2.25 -7.90
N LEU A 60 7.30 1.10 -8.42
CA LEU A 60 5.90 0.82 -8.78
C LEU A 60 5.12 0.10 -7.66
N PHE A 61 5.73 -0.14 -6.50
CA PHE A 61 5.11 -0.88 -5.39
C PHE A 61 3.75 -0.30 -4.98
N MET A 62 3.71 0.99 -4.62
CA MET A 62 2.44 1.61 -4.18
C MET A 62 1.40 1.70 -5.29
N ARG A 63 1.81 1.79 -6.55
CA ARG A 63 0.86 1.69 -7.68
C ARG A 63 0.15 0.34 -7.67
N THR A 64 0.90 -0.74 -7.48
CA THR A 64 0.36 -2.11 -7.39
C THR A 64 -0.57 -2.26 -6.19
N VAL A 65 -0.17 -1.77 -5.01
CA VAL A 65 -1.03 -1.81 -3.80
C VAL A 65 -2.34 -1.05 -4.03
N ILE A 66 -2.30 0.14 -4.62
CA ILE A 66 -3.49 0.94 -4.94
C ILE A 66 -4.41 0.20 -5.93
N GLN A 67 -3.85 -0.41 -6.98
CA GLN A 67 -4.64 -1.17 -7.95
C GLN A 67 -5.30 -2.40 -7.29
N VAL A 68 -4.57 -3.09 -6.42
CA VAL A 68 -5.08 -4.24 -5.66
C VAL A 68 -6.25 -3.86 -4.77
N VAL A 69 -6.13 -2.82 -3.94
CA VAL A 69 -7.24 -2.44 -3.04
C VAL A 69 -8.49 -1.97 -3.79
N LYS A 70 -8.31 -1.36 -4.97
CA LYS A 70 -9.42 -0.91 -5.84
C LYS A 70 -10.13 -2.05 -6.55
N GLN A 71 -9.38 -3.02 -7.06
CA GLN A 71 -9.92 -4.06 -7.93
C GLN A 71 -10.20 -5.38 -7.22
N MET A 72 -9.65 -5.57 -6.02
CA MET A 72 -9.69 -6.84 -5.28
C MET A 72 -10.08 -6.59 -3.81
N PRO A 73 -11.37 -6.30 -3.50
CA PRO A 73 -11.81 -6.01 -2.14
C PRO A 73 -11.42 -7.07 -1.10
N ARG A 74 -11.31 -8.34 -1.52
CA ARG A 74 -10.89 -9.47 -0.67
C ARG A 74 -9.48 -9.33 -0.08
N LEU A 75 -8.63 -8.48 -0.65
CA LEU A 75 -7.27 -8.25 -0.16
C LEU A 75 -7.15 -7.00 0.72
N GLN A 76 -8.21 -6.19 0.88
CA GLN A 76 -8.12 -4.94 1.64
C GLN A 76 -7.73 -5.17 3.10
N ASP A 77 -8.32 -6.17 3.76
CA ASP A 77 -7.96 -6.51 5.15
C ASP A 77 -6.47 -6.87 5.28
N PHE A 78 -5.96 -7.72 4.37
CA PHE A 78 -4.53 -8.06 4.32
C PHE A 78 -3.64 -6.82 4.12
N ILE A 79 -3.98 -5.94 3.17
CA ILE A 79 -3.22 -4.72 2.92
C ILE A 79 -3.20 -3.82 4.17
N VAL A 80 -4.36 -3.61 4.79
CA VAL A 80 -4.50 -2.69 5.92
C VAL A 80 -3.87 -3.25 7.20
N THR A 81 -3.97 -4.55 7.45
CA THR A 81 -3.51 -5.17 8.71
C THR A 81 -2.06 -5.64 8.65
N GLN A 82 -1.53 -5.96 7.46
CA GLN A 82 -0.17 -6.52 7.31
C GLN A 82 0.78 -5.57 6.59
N ILE A 83 0.35 -4.94 5.49
CA ILE A 83 1.23 -4.17 4.62
C ILE A 83 1.39 -2.73 5.12
N LEU A 84 0.31 -1.99 5.33
CA LEU A 84 0.40 -0.60 5.77
C LEU A 84 1.17 -0.42 7.09
N PRO A 85 0.99 -1.26 8.13
CA PRO A 85 1.78 -1.16 9.36
C PRO A 85 3.28 -1.35 9.11
N ARG A 86 3.68 -2.18 8.14
CA ARG A 86 5.10 -2.34 7.76
C ARG A 86 5.63 -1.07 7.10
N LEU A 87 4.86 -0.46 6.20
CA LEU A 87 5.23 0.79 5.56
C LEU A 87 5.40 1.93 6.58
N VAL A 88 4.53 1.99 7.59
CA VAL A 88 4.69 2.95 8.70
C VAL A 88 6.00 2.69 9.45
N ARG A 89 6.34 1.44 9.77
CA ARG A 89 7.62 1.10 10.42
C ARG A 89 8.85 1.38 9.54
N GLN A 90 8.68 1.35 8.22
CA GLN A 90 9.73 1.72 7.26
C GLN A 90 9.80 3.24 7.02
N GLU A 91 9.01 4.04 7.73
CA GLU A 91 9.02 5.50 7.66
C GLU A 91 8.82 6.05 6.24
N VAL A 92 7.90 5.44 5.48
CA VAL A 92 7.68 5.80 4.06
C VAL A 92 7.26 7.26 3.84
N TRP A 93 6.94 8.01 4.89
CA TRP A 93 6.73 9.47 4.81
C TRP A 93 7.99 10.26 4.39
N GLY A 94 9.18 9.64 4.41
CA GLY A 94 10.39 10.23 3.82
C GLY A 94 10.40 10.26 2.28
N ASP A 95 9.56 9.46 1.63
CA ASP A 95 9.38 9.44 0.16
C ASP A 95 7.97 9.92 -0.18
N GLU A 96 7.87 11.08 -0.86
CA GLU A 96 6.59 11.71 -1.20
C GLU A 96 5.66 10.80 -2.02
N ASN A 97 6.21 9.98 -2.92
CA ASN A 97 5.41 9.07 -3.75
C ASN A 97 4.87 7.90 -2.93
N MET A 98 5.71 7.31 -2.07
CA MET A 98 5.29 6.22 -1.19
C MET A 98 4.27 6.71 -0.16
N TRP A 99 4.50 7.89 0.41
CA TRP A 99 3.61 8.53 1.38
C TRP A 99 2.23 8.82 0.79
N LYS A 100 2.20 9.49 -0.36
CA LYS A 100 0.97 9.75 -1.09
C LYS A 100 0.24 8.45 -1.42
N GLY A 101 0.98 7.42 -1.79
CA GLY A 101 0.41 6.10 -2.02
C GLY A 101 -0.29 5.54 -0.78
N LEU A 102 0.33 5.66 0.40
CA LEU A 102 -0.20 5.15 1.66
C LEU A 102 -1.52 5.85 2.00
N LEU A 103 -1.56 7.18 1.86
CA LEU A 103 -2.77 7.98 2.10
C LEU A 103 -3.91 7.63 1.13
N ILE A 104 -3.60 7.38 -0.15
CA ILE A 104 -4.62 6.92 -1.12
C ILE A 104 -5.18 5.56 -0.72
N VAL A 105 -4.34 4.64 -0.26
CA VAL A 105 -4.80 3.31 0.19
C VAL A 105 -5.69 3.46 1.41
N LEU A 106 -5.26 4.23 2.42
CA LEU A 106 -6.07 4.53 3.60
C LEU A 106 -7.43 5.11 3.22
N GLN A 107 -7.47 6.15 2.38
CA GLN A 107 -8.71 6.77 1.92
C GLN A 107 -9.67 5.76 1.28
N HIS A 108 -9.13 4.82 0.50
CA HIS A 108 -9.93 3.78 -0.15
C HIS A 108 -10.44 2.72 0.83
N THR A 109 -9.70 2.44 1.91
CA THR A 109 -10.02 1.37 2.85
C THR A 109 -10.69 1.86 4.13
N PHE A 110 -10.77 3.16 4.39
CA PHE A 110 -11.33 3.72 5.62
C PHE A 110 -12.79 3.32 5.87
N ALA A 111 -13.60 3.22 4.82
CA ALA A 111 -15.00 2.85 4.93
C ALA A 111 -15.22 1.35 5.18
N SER A 112 -14.39 0.49 4.59
CA SER A 112 -14.54 -0.97 4.64
C SER A 112 -13.72 -1.63 5.74
N GLN A 113 -12.60 -1.02 6.15
CA GLN A 113 -11.60 -1.54 7.09
C GLN A 113 -11.26 -0.50 8.15
N SER A 114 -12.27 0.19 8.68
CA SER A 114 -12.12 1.36 9.56
C SER A 114 -11.22 1.11 10.77
N GLY A 115 -11.35 -0.03 11.44
CA GLY A 115 -10.53 -0.39 12.60
C GLY A 115 -9.05 -0.56 12.26
N GLY A 116 -8.75 -1.26 11.15
CA GLY A 116 -7.37 -1.42 10.69
C GLY A 116 -6.76 -0.11 10.17
N ALA A 117 -7.55 0.70 9.44
CA ALA A 117 -7.10 2.00 8.96
C ALA A 117 -6.82 2.97 10.13
N ALA A 118 -7.67 2.96 11.16
CA ALA A 118 -7.45 3.73 12.38
C ALA A 118 -6.22 3.24 13.16
N HIS A 119 -5.98 1.92 13.21
CA HIS A 119 -4.75 1.37 13.78
C HIS A 119 -3.50 1.92 13.08
N VAL A 120 -3.50 1.94 11.73
CA VAL A 120 -2.38 2.50 10.95
C VAL A 120 -2.15 3.97 11.27
N LEU A 121 -3.21 4.78 11.40
CA LEU A 121 -3.07 6.18 11.83
C LEU A 121 -2.48 6.28 13.23
N ALA A 122 -2.93 5.46 14.17
CA ALA A 122 -2.43 5.46 15.55
C ALA A 122 -0.94 5.08 15.65
N MET A 123 -0.38 4.42 14.63
CA MET A 123 1.04 4.08 14.57
C MET A 123 1.92 5.22 14.05
N LEU A 124 1.35 6.27 13.44
CA LEU A 124 2.13 7.38 12.92
C LEU A 124 2.75 8.21 14.07
N PRO A 125 3.95 8.79 13.87
CA PRO A 125 4.47 9.78 14.81
C PRO A 125 3.56 11.03 14.86
N SER A 126 3.60 11.77 15.97
CA SER A 126 2.68 12.88 16.25
C SER A 126 2.63 13.93 15.13
N SER A 127 3.79 14.31 14.56
CA SER A 127 3.85 15.28 13.46
C SER A 127 3.07 14.81 12.22
N GLN A 128 3.29 13.57 11.78
CA GLN A 128 2.64 13.01 10.59
C GLN A 128 1.15 12.79 10.85
N LEU A 129 0.78 12.35 12.05
CA LEU A 129 -0.61 12.18 12.43
C LEU A 129 -1.36 13.52 12.41
N GLU A 130 -0.79 14.57 13.00
CA GLU A 130 -1.39 15.91 13.01
C GLU A 130 -1.63 16.43 11.59
N ASP A 131 -0.62 16.36 10.73
CA ASP A 131 -0.71 16.81 9.33
C ASP A 131 -1.79 16.04 8.57
N VAL A 132 -1.86 14.71 8.75
CA VAL A 132 -2.88 13.86 8.14
C VAL A 132 -4.28 14.24 8.62
N LEU A 133 -4.46 14.48 9.92
CA LEU A 133 -5.76 14.83 10.48
C LEU A 133 -6.20 16.27 10.16
N VAL A 134 -5.28 17.14 9.77
CA VAL A 134 -5.61 18.45 9.18
C VAL A 134 -6.11 18.29 7.75
N GLN A 135 -5.46 17.44 6.95
CA GLN A 135 -5.84 17.19 5.56
C GLN A 135 -7.12 16.34 5.43
N HIS A 136 -7.32 15.40 6.35
CA HIS A 136 -8.42 14.44 6.40
C HIS A 136 -9.15 14.52 7.75
N PRO A 137 -9.83 15.64 8.04
CA PRO A 137 -10.52 15.84 9.32
C PRO A 137 -11.61 14.80 9.58
N GLU A 138 -12.16 14.20 8.52
CA GLU A 138 -13.16 13.14 8.60
C GLU A 138 -12.65 11.87 9.29
N TRP A 139 -11.34 11.60 9.32
CA TRP A 139 -10.76 10.40 9.95
C TRP A 139 -10.64 10.51 11.48
N LYS A 140 -10.80 11.71 12.04
CA LYS A 140 -10.72 11.95 13.50
C LYS A 140 -11.75 11.13 14.28
N ALA A 141 -12.96 10.98 13.74
CA ALA A 141 -14.03 10.27 14.42
C ALA A 141 -13.70 8.78 14.58
N GLN A 142 -13.25 8.13 13.51
CA GLN A 142 -12.88 6.71 13.48
C GLN A 142 -11.64 6.46 14.37
N LEU A 143 -10.67 7.37 14.35
CA LEU A 143 -9.49 7.26 15.23
C LEU A 143 -9.89 7.35 16.71
N ARG A 144 -10.75 8.30 17.08
CA ARG A 144 -11.25 8.43 18.46
C ARG A 144 -12.02 7.19 18.92
N GLU A 145 -12.89 6.67 18.06
CA GLU A 145 -13.66 5.46 18.32
C GLU A 145 -12.74 4.23 18.48
N TYR A 146 -11.70 4.13 17.66
CA TYR A 146 -10.67 3.10 17.77
C TYR A 146 -9.94 3.16 19.11
N LEU A 147 -9.46 4.35 19.51
CA LEU A 147 -8.75 4.56 20.77
C LEU A 147 -9.64 4.27 21.99
N ALA A 148 -10.93 4.64 21.94
CA ALA A 148 -11.87 4.38 23.03
C ALA A 148 -12.15 2.89 23.24
N ARG A 149 -11.85 2.03 22.25
CA ARG A 149 -12.00 0.58 22.34
C ARG A 149 -10.72 -0.12 22.81
N GLN A 150 -9.60 0.59 22.91
CA GLN A 150 -8.38 0.01 23.45
C GLN A 150 -8.40 0.08 24.98
N PRO A 151 -8.02 -1.01 25.68
CA PRO A 151 -7.99 -1.07 27.13
C PRO A 151 -6.88 -0.19 27.73
#